data_AF-A0A954T6H5-F1
#
_entry.id   AF-A0A954T6H5-F1
#
_cell.length_a   1.000
_cell.length_b   1.000
_cell.length_c   1.000
_cell.angle_alpha   90.00
_cell.angle_beta   90.00
_cell.angle_gamma   90.00
#
_symmetry.space_group_name_H-M   'P 1'
#
loop_
_entity.id
_entity.type
_entity.pdbx_description
1 polymer ?
#
loop_
_entity_poly.entity_id
_entity_poly.type
_entity_poly.pdbx_seq_one_letter_code
_entity_poly.pdbx_strand_id
1 'polypeptide(L)'
;MNPPSSPTYFTVEEAGRMLPLVQRIVADITRLFAEIHDRRERVNQIRAASGGQRNEESVYSEELRQVEQEIEKEATRLDGFLAELRELGVELKDPVHGLVDFRARMDDRDVYLCWKLGEEEIGHWHEIDAGFSGRQSLLENSATGPDDSDNGDGAGC
;
A
#
# COMPACT_ATOMS: atom_id res chain seq x y z
N MET A 1 -15.73 26.85 -2.51
CA MET A 1 -14.78 26.07 -3.33
C MET A 1 -14.91 24.62 -2.91
N ASN A 2 -15.48 23.75 -3.75
CA ASN A 2 -15.29 22.30 -3.55
C ASN A 2 -13.87 21.96 -4.02
N PRO A 3 -13.07 21.21 -3.25
CA PRO A 3 -11.81 20.69 -3.76
C PRO A 3 -12.11 19.75 -4.95
N PRO A 4 -11.21 19.61 -5.94
CA PRO A 4 -11.34 18.58 -6.95
C PRO A 4 -11.28 17.23 -6.26
N SER A 5 -12.42 16.56 -6.13
CA SER A 5 -12.51 15.21 -5.58
C SER A 5 -11.79 14.26 -6.53
N SER A 6 -10.73 13.60 -6.04
CA SER A 6 -10.13 12.43 -6.68
C SER A 6 -11.24 11.45 -7.10
N PRO A 7 -11.05 10.68 -8.21
CA PRO A 7 -12.10 9.80 -8.71
C PRO A 7 -12.59 8.87 -7.60
N THR A 8 -13.91 8.86 -7.37
CA THR A 8 -14.51 8.07 -6.28
C THR A 8 -14.27 6.57 -6.48
N TYR A 9 -14.11 6.13 -7.74
CA TYR A 9 -13.85 4.75 -8.13
C TYR A 9 -12.95 4.69 -9.36
N PHE A 10 -12.02 3.74 -9.37
CA PHE A 10 -11.17 3.39 -10.50
C PHE A 10 -11.71 2.16 -11.23
N THR A 11 -11.49 2.13 -12.54
CA THR A 11 -11.48 0.88 -13.31
C THR A 11 -10.11 0.20 -13.23
N VAL A 12 -10.06 -1.11 -13.53
CA VAL A 12 -8.78 -1.85 -13.61
C VAL A 12 -7.83 -1.20 -14.61
N GLU A 13 -8.35 -0.74 -15.75
CA GLU A 13 -7.54 -0.08 -16.79
C GLU A 13 -7.01 1.29 -16.34
N GLU A 14 -7.83 2.11 -15.67
CA GLU A 14 -7.37 3.39 -15.10
C GLU A 14 -6.30 3.20 -14.04
N ALA A 15 -6.52 2.28 -13.10
CA ALA A 15 -5.55 1.98 -12.07
C ALA A 15 -4.25 1.40 -12.68
N GLY A 16 -4.36 0.55 -13.70
CA GLY A 16 -3.24 0.06 -14.52
C GLY A 16 -2.43 1.18 -15.17
N ARG A 17 -3.09 2.19 -15.75
CA ARG A 17 -2.41 3.36 -16.35
C ARG A 17 -1.67 4.21 -15.32
N MET A 18 -2.07 4.17 -14.06
CA MET A 18 -1.43 4.91 -12.97
C MET A 18 -0.24 4.17 -12.34
N LEU A 19 -0.13 2.85 -12.55
CA LEU A 19 0.91 2.03 -11.94
C LEU A 19 2.33 2.57 -12.12
N PRO A 20 2.77 3.09 -13.29
CA PRO A 20 4.14 3.59 -13.42
C PRO A 20 4.47 4.75 -12.47
N LEU A 21 3.48 5.59 -12.16
CA LEU A 21 3.63 6.68 -11.19
C LEU A 21 3.54 6.15 -9.76
N VAL A 22 2.50 5.37 -9.47
CA VAL A 22 2.25 4.78 -8.14
C VAL A 22 3.43 3.93 -7.71
N GLN A 23 3.99 3.11 -8.61
CA GLN A 23 5.17 2.28 -8.36
C GLN A 23 6.37 3.11 -7.90
N ARG A 24 6.63 4.27 -8.51
CA ARG A 24 7.74 5.14 -8.11
C ARG A 24 7.52 5.70 -6.71
N ILE A 25 6.32 6.21 -6.44
CA ILE A 25 5.98 6.80 -5.13
C ILE A 25 6.04 5.73 -4.03
N VAL A 26 5.45 4.55 -4.29
CA VAL A 26 5.46 3.42 -3.34
C VAL A 26 6.88 2.91 -3.10
N ALA A 27 7.71 2.82 -4.14
CA ALA A 27 9.12 2.45 -3.97
C ALA A 27 9.87 3.44 -3.05
N ASP A 28 9.66 4.75 -3.21
CA ASP A 28 10.26 5.76 -2.33
C ASP A 28 9.71 5.67 -0.89
N ILE A 29 8.41 5.42 -0.72
CA ILE A 29 7.78 5.19 0.59
C ILE A 29 8.41 3.99 1.29
N THR A 30 8.48 2.84 0.62
CA THR A 30 9.01 1.60 1.22
C THR A 30 10.47 1.76 1.65
N ARG A 31 11.27 2.42 0.82
CA ARG A 31 12.67 2.73 1.11
C ARG A 31 12.81 3.66 2.31
N LEU A 32 12.12 4.81 2.31
CA LEU A 32 12.19 5.76 3.42
C LEU A 32 11.66 5.18 4.73
N PHE A 33 10.58 4.39 4.67
CA PHE A 33 10.03 3.73 5.84
C PHE A 33 11.06 2.78 6.48
N ALA A 34 11.75 1.98 5.67
CA ALA A 34 12.81 1.09 6.15
C ALA A 34 14.01 1.86 6.72
N GLU A 35 14.48 2.92 6.04
CA GLU A 35 15.59 3.76 6.49
C GLU A 35 15.28 4.45 7.83
N ILE A 36 14.08 5.03 7.98
CA ILE A 36 13.63 5.66 9.23
C ILE A 36 13.54 4.63 10.36
N HIS A 37 12.99 3.45 10.09
CA HIS A 37 12.84 2.40 11.10
C HIS A 37 14.21 1.94 11.62
N ASP A 38 15.14 1.60 10.73
CA ASP A 38 16.49 1.16 11.10
C ASP A 38 17.25 2.24 11.88
N ARG A 39 17.20 3.50 11.45
CA ARG A 39 17.85 4.61 12.16
C ARG A 39 17.26 4.83 13.55
N ARG A 40 15.93 4.79 13.69
CA ARG A 40 15.27 4.90 15.00
C ARG A 40 15.66 3.75 15.93
N GLU A 41 15.73 2.54 15.41
CA GLU A 41 16.14 1.37 16.19
C GLU A 41 17.57 1.54 16.71
N ARG A 42 18.51 1.95 15.84
CA ARG A 42 19.90 2.23 16.24
C ARG A 42 20.00 3.30 17.33
N VAL A 43 19.27 4.42 17.19
CA VAL A 43 19.22 5.48 18.21
C VAL A 43 18.69 4.94 19.54
N ASN A 44 17.66 4.10 19.51
CA ASN A 44 17.09 3.49 20.71
C ASN A 44 18.05 2.50 21.38
N GLN A 45 18.75 1.67 20.62
CA GLN A 45 19.75 0.73 21.13
C GLN A 45 20.91 1.46 21.81
N ILE A 46 21.40 2.51 21.18
CA ILE A 46 22.39 3.45 21.72
C ILE A 46 21.93 3.98 23.08
N ARG A 47 20.72 4.55 23.14
CA ARG A 47 20.16 5.12 24.38
C ARG A 47 20.04 4.09 25.50
N ALA A 48 19.62 2.87 25.17
CA ALA A 48 19.52 1.78 26.12
C ALA A 48 20.90 1.37 26.66
N ALA A 49 21.92 1.32 25.80
CA ALA A 49 23.29 0.97 26.18
C ALA A 49 23.96 2.04 27.07
N SER A 50 23.61 3.32 26.92
CA SER A 50 24.15 4.43 27.72
C SER A 50 23.55 4.54 29.14
N GLY A 51 22.63 3.66 29.53
CA GLY A 51 22.15 3.53 30.92
C GLY A 51 21.49 4.79 31.51
N GLY A 52 21.07 5.75 30.69
CA GLY A 52 20.48 7.02 31.17
C GLY A 52 21.47 8.01 31.79
N GLN A 53 22.79 7.83 31.63
CA GLN A 53 23.78 8.87 31.98
C GLN A 53 23.61 10.07 31.03
N ARG A 54 22.66 10.95 31.37
CA ARG A 54 22.49 12.28 30.79
C ARG A 54 23.69 13.15 31.14
N ASN A 55 24.79 12.98 30.42
CA ASN A 55 25.71 14.10 30.20
C ASN A 55 25.21 14.80 28.94
N GLU A 56 24.40 15.85 29.13
CA GLU A 56 23.83 16.67 28.06
C GLU A 56 24.91 17.30 27.15
N GLU A 57 26.17 17.39 27.63
CA GLU A 57 27.34 17.96 26.94
C GLU A 57 28.32 16.94 26.31
N SER A 58 28.01 15.65 26.24
CA SER A 58 28.91 14.71 25.54
C SER A 58 28.77 14.81 24.01
N VAL A 59 29.85 14.65 23.24
CA VAL A 59 29.81 14.62 21.74
C VAL A 59 28.74 13.65 21.20
N TYR A 60 28.45 12.59 21.96
CA TYR A 60 27.41 11.61 21.68
C TYR A 60 25.99 12.20 21.66
N SER A 61 25.69 13.22 22.48
CA SER A 61 24.38 13.86 22.51
C SER A 61 24.14 14.71 21.26
N GLU A 62 25.19 15.32 20.70
CA GLU A 62 25.09 16.17 19.50
C GLU A 62 24.99 15.33 18.23
N GLU A 63 25.78 14.26 18.08
CA GLU A 63 25.63 13.31 16.97
C GLU A 63 24.24 12.66 16.95
N LEU A 64 23.73 12.25 18.12
CA LEU A 64 22.38 11.70 18.23
C LEU A 64 21.31 12.71 17.85
N ARG A 65 21.46 13.97 18.28
CA ARG A 65 20.53 15.03 17.91
C ARG A 65 20.53 15.28 16.41
N GLN A 66 21.69 15.22 15.74
CA GLN A 66 21.76 15.34 14.29
C GLN A 66 21.03 14.18 13.59
N VAL A 67 21.25 12.94 14.04
CA VAL A 67 20.55 11.77 13.49
C VAL A 67 19.03 11.90 13.68
N GLU A 68 18.57 12.38 14.83
CA GLU A 68 17.14 12.61 15.08
C GLU A 68 16.55 13.68 14.15
N GLN A 69 17.28 14.76 13.89
CA GLN A 69 16.87 15.78 12.93
C GLN A 69 16.78 15.23 11.50
N GLU A 70 17.70 14.36 11.10
CA GLU A 70 17.64 13.71 9.78
C GLU A 70 16.44 12.76 9.69
N ILE A 71 16.15 11.99 10.75
CA ILE A 71 14.94 11.15 10.84
C ILE A 71 13.67 12.00 10.69
N GLU A 72 13.62 13.18 11.33
CA GLU A 72 12.47 14.09 11.24
C GLU A 72 12.28 14.61 9.81
N LYS A 73 13.35 15.02 9.15
CA LYS A 73 13.31 15.47 7.74
C LYS A 73 12.83 14.35 6.81
N GLU A 74 13.34 13.13 6.99
CA GLU A 74 12.92 11.96 6.20
C GLU A 74 11.46 11.61 6.46
N ALA A 75 10.98 11.73 7.70
CA ALA A 75 9.57 11.55 8.04
C ALA A 75 8.67 12.60 7.36
N THR A 76 9.07 13.87 7.34
CA THR A 76 8.33 14.90 6.58
C THR A 76 8.27 14.59 5.09
N ARG A 77 9.37 14.07 4.51
CA ARG A 77 9.38 13.66 3.11
C ARG A 77 8.45 12.46 2.86
N LEU A 78 8.45 11.49 3.77
CA LEU A 78 7.52 10.35 3.74
C LEU A 78 6.06 10.83 3.77
N ASP A 79 5.73 11.77 4.66
CA ASP A 79 4.38 12.36 4.75
C ASP A 79 3.95 13.04 3.43
N GLY A 80 4.91 13.66 2.72
CA GLY A 80 4.70 14.22 1.38
C GLY A 80 4.28 13.14 0.37
N PHE A 81 5.02 12.04 0.28
CA PHE A 81 4.66 10.93 -0.62
C PHE A 81 3.33 10.27 -0.25
N LEU A 82 3.02 10.16 1.05
CA LEU A 82 1.71 9.66 1.50
C LEU A 82 0.58 10.62 1.10
N ALA A 83 0.82 11.93 1.11
CA ALA A 83 -0.15 12.91 0.63
C ALA A 83 -0.35 12.78 -0.88
N GLU A 84 0.72 12.66 -1.66
CA GLU A 84 0.65 12.44 -3.11
C GLU A 84 -0.16 11.18 -3.46
N LEU A 85 0.07 10.04 -2.78
CA LEU A 85 -0.76 8.84 -3.00
C LEU A 85 -2.24 9.08 -2.70
N ARG A 86 -2.55 9.77 -1.60
CA ARG A 86 -3.94 10.09 -1.24
C ARG A 86 -4.59 11.03 -2.25
N GLU A 87 -3.86 12.00 -2.78
CA GLU A 87 -4.35 12.90 -3.85
C GLU A 87 -4.65 12.13 -5.14
N LEU A 88 -3.85 11.11 -5.44
CA LEU A 88 -4.09 10.17 -6.52
C LEU A 88 -5.26 9.20 -6.24
N GLY A 89 -5.89 9.23 -5.07
CA GLY A 89 -6.98 8.31 -4.70
C GLY A 89 -6.51 6.89 -4.36
N VAL A 90 -5.22 6.72 -4.06
CA VAL A 90 -4.59 5.44 -3.75
C VAL A 90 -4.37 5.32 -2.24
N GLU A 91 -4.79 4.19 -1.66
CA GLU A 91 -4.67 3.93 -0.24
C GLU A 91 -3.48 3.00 0.06
N LEU A 92 -2.48 3.50 0.78
CA LEU A 92 -1.39 2.65 1.27
C LEU A 92 -1.88 1.74 2.39
N LYS A 93 -1.69 0.41 2.24
CA LYS A 93 -2.07 -0.61 3.22
C LYS A 93 -0.87 -1.19 3.97
N ASP A 94 0.25 -1.38 3.29
CA ASP A 94 1.48 -1.89 3.90
C ASP A 94 2.70 -1.10 3.37
N PRO A 95 3.31 -0.21 4.18
CA PRO A 95 4.50 0.54 3.78
C PRO A 95 5.76 -0.34 3.70
N VAL A 96 5.80 -1.49 4.37
CA VAL A 96 6.98 -2.38 4.37
C VAL A 96 7.04 -3.16 3.07
N HIS A 97 5.91 -3.71 2.65
CA HIS A 97 5.82 -4.52 1.43
C HIS A 97 5.35 -3.75 0.20
N GLY A 98 5.00 -2.47 0.36
CA GLY A 98 4.50 -1.61 -0.72
C GLY A 98 3.14 -2.04 -1.25
N LEU A 99 2.22 -2.40 -0.34
CA LEU A 99 0.86 -2.79 -0.69
C LEU A 99 -0.04 -1.56 -0.74
N VAL A 100 -0.75 -1.37 -1.85
CA VAL A 100 -1.71 -0.29 -2.04
C VAL A 100 -3.03 -0.81 -2.60
N ASP A 101 -4.09 -0.08 -2.31
CA ASP A 101 -5.43 -0.33 -2.81
C ASP A 101 -5.96 0.86 -3.62
N PHE A 102 -6.65 0.55 -4.71
CA PHE A 102 -7.43 1.49 -5.50
C PHE A 102 -8.91 1.20 -5.25
N ARG A 103 -9.67 2.18 -4.81
CA ARG A 103 -11.12 2.00 -4.64
C ARG A 103 -11.77 1.87 -6.00
N ALA A 104 -12.57 0.84 -6.22
CA ALA A 104 -13.19 0.52 -7.51
C ALA A 104 -14.64 0.05 -7.32
N ARG A 105 -15.36 -0.08 -8.43
CA ARG A 105 -16.71 -0.65 -8.44
C ARG A 105 -16.80 -1.78 -9.44
N MET A 106 -17.29 -2.93 -9.00
CA MET A 106 -17.47 -4.12 -9.83
C MET A 106 -18.84 -4.74 -9.55
N ASP A 107 -19.66 -4.92 -10.59
CA ASP A 107 -21.05 -5.40 -10.48
C ASP A 107 -21.88 -4.67 -9.42
N ASP A 108 -21.87 -3.33 -9.45
CA ASP A 108 -22.53 -2.45 -8.46
C ASP A 108 -22.07 -2.62 -6.99
N ARG A 109 -20.97 -3.34 -6.76
CA ARG A 109 -20.34 -3.48 -5.44
C ARG A 109 -19.09 -2.63 -5.35
N ASP A 110 -18.91 -1.96 -4.22
CA ASP A 110 -17.68 -1.27 -3.89
C ASP A 110 -16.60 -2.31 -3.51
N VAL A 111 -15.46 -2.24 -4.20
CA VAL A 111 -14.33 -3.15 -4.03
C VAL A 111 -13.01 -2.37 -3.96
N TYR A 112 -11.96 -3.02 -3.51
CA TYR A 112 -10.60 -2.52 -3.60
C TYR A 112 -9.81 -3.38 -4.57
N LEU A 113 -9.17 -2.74 -5.54
CA LEU A 113 -8.16 -3.38 -6.40
C LEU A 113 -6.81 -3.28 -5.69
N CYS A 114 -6.17 -4.42 -5.47
CA CYS A 114 -5.00 -4.52 -4.63
C CYS A 114 -3.76 -4.76 -5.50
N TRP A 115 -2.73 -3.94 -5.30
CA TRP A 115 -1.45 -4.03 -6.00
C TRP A 115 -0.29 -3.98 -5.02
N LYS A 116 0.71 -4.83 -5.25
CA LYS A 116 1.93 -4.87 -4.45
C LYS A 116 3.14 -4.46 -5.28
N LEU A 117 4.04 -3.71 -4.66
CA LEU A 117 5.33 -3.36 -5.25
C LEU A 117 6.07 -4.61 -5.77
N GLY A 118 6.34 -4.62 -7.08
CA GLY A 118 6.97 -5.73 -7.79
C GLY A 118 6.01 -6.50 -8.71
N GLU A 119 4.69 -6.31 -8.58
CA GLU A 119 3.70 -6.82 -9.54
C GLU A 119 3.66 -5.91 -10.79
N GLU A 120 3.59 -6.50 -12.00
CA GLU A 120 3.53 -5.73 -13.25
C GLU A 120 2.14 -5.10 -13.48
N GLU A 121 1.09 -5.78 -13.03
CA GLU A 121 -0.29 -5.39 -13.23
C GLU A 121 -1.13 -5.63 -11.97
N ILE A 122 -2.32 -5.04 -11.94
CA ILE A 122 -3.31 -5.28 -10.88
C ILE A 122 -3.95 -6.63 -11.15
N GLY A 123 -3.61 -7.63 -10.32
CA GLY A 123 -4.13 -9.00 -10.47
C GLY A 123 -5.22 -9.38 -9.46
N HIS A 124 -5.43 -8.56 -8.42
CA HIS A 124 -6.25 -8.95 -7.27
C HIS A 124 -7.22 -7.86 -6.86
N TRP A 125 -8.34 -8.28 -6.28
CA TRP A 125 -9.30 -7.38 -5.65
C TRP A 125 -9.88 -8.01 -4.39
N HIS A 126 -10.53 -7.21 -3.54
CA HIS A 126 -11.31 -7.70 -2.40
C HIS A 126 -12.48 -6.76 -2.12
N GLU A 127 -13.56 -7.28 -1.53
CA GLU A 127 -14.68 -6.43 -1.06
C GLU A 127 -14.23 -5.56 0.13
N ILE A 128 -14.88 -4.41 0.32
CA ILE A 128 -14.59 -3.49 1.44
C ILE A 128 -14.87 -4.18 2.79
N ASP A 129 -15.95 -4.97 2.87
CA ASP A 129 -16.44 -5.58 4.11
C ASP A 129 -15.89 -7.00 4.38
N ALA A 130 -15.19 -7.62 3.42
CA ALA A 130 -14.71 -9.01 3.54
C ALA A 130 -13.39 -9.17 4.32
N GLY A 131 -12.68 -8.07 4.59
CA GLY A 131 -11.34 -8.11 5.21
C GLY A 131 -10.28 -8.80 4.34
N PHE A 132 -9.04 -8.84 4.81
CA PHE A 132 -7.85 -9.32 4.08
C PHE A 132 -7.94 -10.78 3.57
N SER A 133 -8.87 -11.59 4.08
CA SER A 133 -9.04 -13.00 3.69
C SER A 133 -9.86 -13.20 2.40
N GLY A 134 -10.41 -12.13 1.83
CA GLY A 134 -11.24 -12.16 0.62
C GLY A 134 -10.52 -11.83 -0.69
N ARG A 135 -9.19 -11.96 -0.78
CA ARG A 135 -8.45 -11.66 -2.02
C ARG A 135 -8.90 -12.60 -3.15
N GLN A 136 -9.55 -12.05 -4.15
CA GLN A 136 -9.98 -12.76 -5.36
C GLN A 136 -9.09 -12.35 -6.54
N SER A 137 -8.70 -13.35 -7.33
CA SER A 137 -7.95 -13.12 -8.56
C SER A 137 -8.87 -12.52 -9.63
N LEU A 138 -8.41 -11.49 -10.32
CA LEU A 138 -9.11 -10.93 -11.48
C LEU A 138 -9.17 -11.94 -12.64
N LEU A 139 -8.23 -12.88 -12.72
CA LEU A 139 -8.19 -13.91 -13.76
C LEU A 139 -9.28 -14.97 -13.55
N GLU A 140 -9.57 -15.37 -12.32
CA GLU A 140 -10.51 -16.47 -12.02
C GLU A 140 -11.99 -16.05 -12.15
N ASN A 141 -12.31 -14.78 -11.89
CA ASN A 141 -13.67 -14.25 -12.06
C ASN A 141 -14.14 -14.14 -13.52
N SER A 142 -13.24 -14.29 -14.49
CA SER A 142 -13.61 -14.31 -15.91
C SER A 142 -14.08 -15.69 -16.42
N ALA A 143 -13.99 -16.75 -15.60
CA ALA A 143 -14.12 -18.14 -16.04
C ALA A 143 -15.40 -18.88 -15.57
N THR A 144 -16.39 -18.22 -14.95
CA THR A 144 -17.67 -18.88 -14.64
C THR A 144 -18.75 -18.45 -15.62
N GLY A 145 -18.68 -18.99 -16.84
CA GLY A 145 -19.85 -19.06 -17.72
C GLY A 145 -20.90 -20.02 -17.13
N PRO A 146 -22.20 -19.84 -17.43
CA PRO A 146 -23.22 -20.77 -16.97
C PRO A 146 -22.93 -22.16 -17.54
N ASP A 147 -22.72 -23.13 -16.65
CA ASP A 147 -22.74 -24.55 -16.98
C ASP A 147 -24.20 -24.95 -17.28
N ASP A 148 -24.69 -24.50 -18.44
CA ASP A 148 -25.85 -25.09 -19.09
C ASP A 148 -25.35 -26.37 -19.78
N SER A 149 -25.46 -27.48 -19.07
CA SER A 149 -25.54 -28.80 -19.68
C SER A 149 -26.79 -29.50 -19.18
N ASP A 150 -27.89 -29.04 -19.77
CA ASP A 150 -28.94 -29.89 -20.35
C ASP A 150 -28.43 -31.31 -20.63
N ASN A 151 -29.05 -32.29 -19.99
CA ASN A 151 -29.02 -33.66 -20.49
C ASN A 151 -30.41 -34.27 -20.30
N GLY A 152 -31.29 -33.88 -21.21
CA GLY A 152 -32.51 -34.60 -21.50
C GLY A 152 -32.24 -35.87 -22.33
N ASP A 153 -33.11 -36.84 -22.09
CA ASP A 153 -33.49 -37.95 -22.97
C ASP A 153 -32.58 -39.17 -23.15
N GLY A 154 -33.15 -40.33 -22.79
CA GLY A 154 -33.36 -41.35 -23.80
C GLY A 154 -32.93 -42.78 -23.47
N ALA A 155 -33.92 -43.58 -23.08
CA ALA A 155 -34.18 -44.96 -23.54
C ALA A 155 -33.06 -46.03 -23.50
N GLY A 156 -33.37 -47.15 -22.82
CA GLY A 156 -32.65 -48.41 -23.01
C GLY A 156 -33.26 -49.56 -22.22
N CYS A 157 -34.32 -50.14 -22.78
CA CYS A 157 -34.89 -51.49 -22.64
C CYS A 157 -34.58 -52.36 -21.41
#